data_AF-A0A1H8MPU5-F1
#
_entry.id   AF-A0A1H8MPU5-F1
#
_cell.length_a   1.000
_cell.length_b   1.000
_cell.length_c   1.000
_cell.angle_alpha   90.00
_cell.angle_beta   90.00
_cell.angle_gamma   90.00
#
_symmetry.space_group_name_H-M   'P 1'
#
loop_
_entity.id
_entity.type
_entity.pdbx_description
1 polymer ?
#
loop_
_entity_poly.entity_id
_entity_poly.type
_entity_poly.pdbx_seq_one_letter_code
_entity_poly.pdbx_strand_id
1 'polypeptide(L)'
;MLSPHQFDTDTPLPQFTIAVENLNLCGTDLGPVTIPVSYDERWSPRFHLGGFMDDETALIGKLFSGADAFFRIPGTAQNTALIVTKFQYGSNSDTIIEACLTREPLELGHTKTINNFSAVILSPPFFLDKPIQLTETETLSFEILRFTAKGANACLLKAQGRFESAKLFSTLSNLITFMTFLKGSHAGIGNVLALNDDGEQAFGLLGFSPNDAFAFGDVKKRRTNWFDIEIQNQLADIYSGFVAAMADTAKRRALRQTIGFYRASTMARDSSVEMAIIAAHTALEAIVHYILEYLKRGGRPHSGQNACLMKVPAFVRNKSHRQAF
;
A
#
# COMPACT_ATOMS: atom_id res chain seq x y z
N MET A 1 9.19 16.04 -2.75
CA MET A 1 9.08 14.58 -2.45
C MET A 1 9.76 13.79 -3.55
N LEU A 2 10.13 12.53 -3.30
CA LEU A 2 10.62 11.66 -4.37
C LEU A 2 9.48 11.30 -5.33
N SER A 3 9.78 11.30 -6.63
CA SER A 3 8.87 10.76 -7.63
C SER A 3 8.79 9.23 -7.50
N PRO A 4 7.63 8.62 -7.82
CA PRO A 4 7.45 7.16 -7.75
C PRO A 4 8.51 6.35 -8.52
N HIS A 5 9.03 6.89 -9.61
CA HIS A 5 10.08 6.25 -10.41
C HIS A 5 11.43 6.15 -9.68
N GLN A 6 11.72 7.07 -8.76
CA GLN A 6 12.96 7.06 -7.98
C GLN A 6 13.01 5.93 -6.95
N PHE A 7 11.90 5.20 -6.74
CA PHE A 7 11.87 3.99 -5.93
C PHE A 7 12.34 2.74 -6.68
N ASP A 8 12.57 2.84 -7.99
CA ASP A 8 13.24 1.81 -8.78
C ASP A 8 14.76 1.91 -8.59
N THR A 9 15.25 1.49 -7.43
CA THR A 9 16.69 1.57 -7.10
C THR A 9 17.16 0.44 -6.20
N ASP A 10 18.43 0.05 -6.39
CA ASP A 10 19.17 -0.89 -5.54
C ASP A 10 20.02 -0.18 -4.47
N THR A 11 20.03 1.15 -4.49
CA THR A 11 20.74 1.99 -3.51
C THR A 11 19.76 2.60 -2.51
N PRO A 12 20.23 3.08 -1.35
CA PRO A 12 19.39 3.88 -0.46
C PRO A 12 18.72 5.04 -1.21
N LEU A 13 17.47 5.31 -0.89
CA LEU A 13 16.73 6.41 -1.48
C LEU A 13 17.39 7.74 -1.14
N PRO A 14 17.50 8.68 -2.10
CA PRO A 14 18.12 9.97 -1.84
C PRO A 14 17.31 10.76 -0.81
N GLN A 15 18.01 11.57 -0.02
CA GLN A 15 17.35 12.57 0.81
C GLN A 15 16.71 13.63 -0.09
N PHE A 16 15.61 14.18 0.38
CA PHE A 16 14.91 15.30 -0.25
C PHE A 16 14.46 16.27 0.83
N THR A 17 13.82 17.36 0.45
CA THR A 17 13.34 18.35 1.41
C THR A 17 11.85 18.63 1.24
N ILE A 18 11.22 19.09 2.32
CA ILE A 18 9.83 19.55 2.35
C ILE A 18 9.80 20.96 2.93
N ALA A 19 9.26 21.91 2.18
CA ALA A 19 8.98 23.25 2.67
C ALA A 19 7.72 23.23 3.55
N VAL A 20 7.81 23.84 4.73
CA VAL A 20 6.69 24.00 5.68
C VAL A 20 6.50 25.48 5.97
N GLU A 21 5.25 25.92 6.17
CA GLU A 21 4.96 27.31 6.57
C GLU A 21 5.39 27.59 8.00
N ASN A 22 5.37 26.54 8.83
CA ASN A 22 5.58 26.63 10.25
C ASN A 22 6.13 25.30 10.74
N LEU A 23 7.19 25.35 11.54
CA LEU A 23 7.68 24.24 12.33
C LEU A 23 7.67 24.66 13.80
N ASN A 24 6.87 23.97 14.61
CA ASN A 24 6.87 24.11 16.05
C ASN A 24 7.61 22.94 16.67
N LEU A 25 8.65 23.23 17.44
CA LEU A 25 9.39 22.25 18.24
C LEU A 25 9.36 22.67 19.71
N CYS A 26 8.76 21.84 20.56
CA CYS A 26 8.67 22.08 22.01
C CYS A 26 8.04 23.42 22.37
N GLY A 27 6.99 23.83 21.65
CA GLY A 27 6.33 25.11 21.85
C GLY A 27 7.07 26.31 21.24
N THR A 28 8.28 26.11 20.73
CA THR A 28 9.03 27.14 20.01
C THR A 28 8.62 27.13 18.54
N ASP A 29 8.11 28.26 18.06
CA ASP A 29 7.81 28.45 16.66
C ASP A 29 9.05 28.93 15.90
N LEU A 30 9.50 28.11 14.94
CA LEU A 30 10.66 28.40 14.10
C LEU A 30 10.29 29.05 12.76
N GLY A 31 8.99 29.24 12.49
CA GLY A 31 8.49 29.84 11.26
C GLY A 31 8.69 28.96 10.02
N PRO A 32 8.74 29.58 8.82
CA PRO A 32 8.90 28.86 7.57
C PRO A 32 10.30 28.26 7.43
N VAL A 33 10.37 26.94 7.26
CA VAL A 33 11.63 26.20 7.14
C VAL A 33 11.53 25.11 6.08
N THR A 34 12.67 24.55 5.70
CA THR A 34 12.76 23.44 4.78
C THR A 34 13.34 22.23 5.51
N ILE A 35 12.50 21.23 5.79
CA ILE A 35 12.88 20.06 6.59
C ILE A 35 13.51 19.01 5.67
N PRO A 36 14.74 18.52 5.95
CA PRO A 36 15.29 17.37 5.27
C PRO A 36 14.50 16.09 5.63
N VAL A 37 14.24 15.27 4.63
CA VAL A 37 13.47 14.03 4.75
C VAL A 37 14.19 12.89 4.04
N SER A 38 14.22 11.73 4.66
CA SER A 38 14.69 10.48 4.05
C SER A 38 13.63 9.38 4.21
N TYR A 39 13.87 8.22 3.61
CA TYR A 39 13.11 7.01 3.90
C TYR A 39 13.98 6.06 4.72
N ASP A 40 13.36 5.34 5.65
CA ASP A 40 14.01 4.22 6.33
C ASP A 40 13.94 2.93 5.51
N GLU A 41 14.49 1.84 6.05
CA GLU A 41 14.46 0.51 5.42
C GLU A 41 13.04 -0.06 5.22
N ARG A 42 12.04 0.47 5.95
CA ARG A 42 10.63 0.10 5.84
C ARG A 42 9.85 1.03 4.91
N TRP A 43 10.55 1.97 4.27
CA TRP A 43 10.02 2.97 3.36
C TRP A 43 9.07 3.94 4.07
N SER A 44 9.24 4.14 5.38
CA SER A 44 8.57 5.20 6.13
C SER A 44 9.39 6.50 6.05
N PRO A 45 8.75 7.66 5.80
CA PRO A 45 9.42 8.96 5.84
C PRO A 45 10.00 9.27 7.23
N ARG A 46 11.23 9.79 7.25
CA ARG A 46 11.96 10.26 8.43
C ARG A 46 12.31 11.73 8.26
N PHE A 47 11.85 12.55 9.18
CA PHE A 47 12.09 13.99 9.21
C PHE A 47 13.30 14.28 10.09
N HIS A 48 14.29 14.96 9.53
CA HIS A 48 15.55 15.28 10.22
C HIS A 48 15.43 16.67 10.85
N LEU A 49 15.31 16.72 12.18
CA LEU A 49 15.03 17.93 12.94
C LEU A 49 16.25 18.49 13.67
N GLY A 50 17.38 17.78 13.65
CA GLY A 50 18.57 18.11 14.44
C GLY A 50 19.14 19.51 14.18
N GLY A 51 19.14 19.96 12.91
CA GLY A 51 19.64 21.27 12.52
C GLY A 51 18.77 22.47 12.94
N PHE A 52 17.64 22.23 13.60
CA PHE A 52 16.71 23.26 14.06
C PHE A 52 16.69 23.42 15.59
N MET A 53 17.55 22.70 16.31
CA MET A 53 17.66 22.82 17.76
C MET A 53 19.02 23.36 18.16
N ASP A 54 19.02 24.39 19.00
CA ASP A 54 20.22 24.92 19.62
C ASP A 54 20.59 24.07 20.86
N ASP A 55 21.85 24.17 21.33
CA ASP A 55 22.38 23.35 22.44
C ASP A 55 21.55 23.46 23.75
N GLU A 56 20.94 24.62 24.04
CA GLU A 56 20.04 24.80 25.18
C GLU A 56 18.69 24.08 25.00
N THR A 57 18.15 24.05 23.78
CA THR A 57 16.87 23.38 23.45
C THR A 57 17.04 21.87 23.36
N ALA A 58 18.21 21.39 22.93
CA ALA A 58 18.56 19.98 22.91
C ALA A 58 18.60 19.35 24.31
N LEU A 59 18.96 20.12 25.34
CA LEU A 59 18.93 19.67 26.74
C LEU A 59 17.49 19.44 27.25
N ILE A 60 16.54 20.27 26.78
CA ILE A 60 15.10 20.14 27.05
C ILE A 60 14.52 18.93 26.28
N GLY A 61 15.11 18.57 25.13
CA GLY A 61 14.75 17.38 24.34
C GLY A 61 14.80 16.05 25.10
N LYS A 62 15.47 15.94 26.26
CA LYS A 62 15.35 14.73 27.11
C LYS A 62 13.93 14.48 27.64
N LEU A 63 13.02 15.45 27.51
CA LEU A 63 11.62 15.38 27.93
C LEU A 63 10.63 15.01 26.80
N PHE A 64 11.09 14.65 25.59
CA PHE A 64 10.21 14.27 24.47
C PHE A 64 9.23 13.14 24.88
N SER A 65 8.02 13.52 25.28
CA SER A 65 6.92 12.61 25.59
C SER A 65 5.90 12.67 24.45
N GLY A 66 6.33 12.17 23.29
CA GLY A 66 5.44 11.69 22.24
C GLY A 66 4.66 12.69 21.38
N ALA A 67 4.64 14.00 21.64
CA ALA A 67 3.81 14.92 20.84
C ALA A 67 4.24 16.41 20.81
N ASP A 68 5.54 16.74 20.83
CA ASP A 68 5.98 18.15 20.91
C ASP A 68 6.52 18.74 19.60
N ALA A 69 6.36 18.03 18.47
CA ALA A 69 6.79 18.52 17.16
C ALA A 69 5.60 18.55 16.19
N PHE A 70 5.34 19.72 15.60
CA PHE A 70 4.29 19.89 14.61
C PHE A 70 4.78 20.76 13.46
N PHE A 71 4.30 20.51 12.26
CA PHE A 71 4.50 21.44 11.15
C PHE A 71 3.21 21.65 10.36
N ARG A 72 3.17 22.73 9.59
CA ARG A 72 2.06 23.01 8.67
C ARG A 72 2.55 23.06 7.24
N ILE A 73 1.92 22.28 6.36
CA ILE A 73 2.19 22.29 4.92
C ILE A 73 1.52 23.51 4.29
N PRO A 74 2.18 24.19 3.33
CA PRO A 74 1.56 25.28 2.59
C PRO A 74 0.19 24.93 2.01
N GLY A 75 -0.78 25.81 2.26
CA GLY A 75 -2.15 25.63 1.76
C GLY A 75 -3.00 24.59 2.50
N THR A 76 -2.50 24.04 3.61
CA THR A 76 -3.28 23.16 4.51
C THR A 76 -3.65 23.91 5.79
N ALA A 77 -4.87 23.68 6.31
CA ALA A 77 -5.31 24.31 7.57
C ALA A 77 -4.87 23.52 8.82
N GLN A 78 -4.46 22.25 8.67
CA GLN A 78 -4.18 21.35 9.78
C GLN A 78 -2.69 21.24 10.07
N ASN A 79 -2.34 21.30 11.36
CA ASN A 79 -0.99 20.96 11.81
C ASN A 79 -0.80 19.44 11.76
N THR A 80 0.34 19.02 11.21
CA THR A 80 0.75 17.62 11.19
C THR A 80 1.65 17.35 12.39
N ALA A 81 1.25 16.38 13.20
CA ALA A 81 2.01 15.95 14.37
C ALA A 81 3.10 14.94 14.02
N LEU A 82 4.28 15.14 14.60
CA LEU A 82 5.44 14.28 14.49
C LEU A 82 5.75 13.58 15.83
N ILE A 83 6.19 12.34 15.75
CA ILE A 83 6.74 11.57 16.87
C ILE A 83 8.25 11.50 16.72
N VAL A 84 8.99 12.04 17.68
CA VAL A 84 10.45 11.85 17.73
C VAL A 84 10.75 10.39 18.01
N THR A 85 11.48 9.75 17.10
CA THR A 85 11.81 8.31 17.18
C THR A 85 13.27 8.05 17.50
N LYS A 86 14.15 9.04 17.27
CA LYS A 86 15.56 8.94 17.57
C LYS A 86 16.08 10.28 18.05
N PHE A 87 16.86 10.23 19.12
CA PHE A 87 17.56 11.37 19.69
C PHE A 87 18.97 10.94 20.07
N GLN A 88 19.98 11.58 19.47
CA GLN A 88 21.39 11.39 19.82
C GLN A 88 22.07 12.74 19.85
N TYR A 89 22.78 13.03 20.95
CA TYR A 89 23.53 14.26 21.14
C TYR A 89 25.02 13.98 20.97
N GLY A 90 25.64 14.55 19.94
CA GLY A 90 27.08 14.49 19.73
C GLY A 90 27.81 15.62 20.43
N SER A 91 29.01 15.37 20.96
CA SER A 91 29.86 16.39 21.58
C SER A 91 30.44 17.42 20.61
N ASN A 92 30.23 17.24 19.29
CA ASN A 92 30.75 18.09 18.20
C ASN A 92 29.61 18.58 17.28
N SER A 93 28.52 19.10 17.83
CA SER A 93 27.42 19.74 17.06
C SER A 93 26.53 18.80 16.22
N ASP A 94 26.85 17.52 16.11
CA ASP A 94 26.02 16.52 15.41
C ASP A 94 24.87 16.04 16.31
N THR A 95 23.89 16.91 16.54
CA THR A 95 22.62 16.53 17.17
C THR A 95 21.75 15.83 16.12
N ILE A 96 21.48 14.54 16.32
CA ILE A 96 20.63 13.73 15.44
C ILE A 96 19.25 13.61 16.09
N ILE A 97 18.26 14.22 15.44
CA ILE A 97 16.85 14.10 15.82
C ILE A 97 16.09 13.64 14.58
N GLU A 98 15.54 12.44 14.66
CA GLU A 98 14.68 11.89 13.61
C GLU A 98 13.26 11.75 14.15
N ALA A 99 12.29 12.21 13.38
CA ALA A 99 10.88 12.11 13.70
C ALA A 99 10.07 11.49 12.57
N CYS A 100 8.91 10.96 12.92
CA CYS A 100 8.01 10.22 12.04
C CYS A 100 6.61 10.81 12.10
N LEU A 101 5.83 10.63 11.03
CA LEU A 101 4.43 11.02 11.04
C LEU A 101 3.66 10.20 12.07
N THR A 102 2.83 10.86 12.88
CA THR A 102 1.83 10.19 13.73
C THR A 102 0.82 9.40 12.89
N ARG A 103 0.52 9.89 11.69
CA ARG A 103 -0.41 9.29 10.74
C ARG A 103 0.15 9.39 9.33
N GLU A 104 0.30 8.24 8.68
CA GLU A 104 0.62 8.14 7.25
C GLU A 104 -0.63 7.75 6.44
N PRO A 105 -0.70 8.14 5.16
CA PRO A 105 0.19 9.06 4.46
C PRO A 105 -0.12 10.55 4.76
N LEU A 106 0.87 11.42 4.56
CA LEU A 106 0.75 12.88 4.62
C LEU A 106 0.31 13.43 3.26
N GLU A 107 -0.70 14.28 3.22
CA GLU A 107 -1.14 14.95 1.99
C GLU A 107 -0.31 16.20 1.69
N LEU A 108 0.12 16.35 0.43
CA LEU A 108 0.93 17.45 -0.07
C LEU A 108 0.22 18.13 -1.25
N GLY A 109 -0.30 19.34 -1.03
CA GLY A 109 -0.90 20.17 -2.07
C GLY A 109 -2.31 19.77 -2.53
N HIS A 110 -3.04 20.73 -3.11
CA HIS A 110 -4.43 20.56 -3.54
C HIS A 110 -4.68 21.19 -4.91
N THR A 111 -4.91 20.34 -5.90
CA THR A 111 -5.76 20.68 -7.06
C THR A 111 -7.07 19.90 -6.94
N LYS A 112 -8.16 20.44 -7.50
CA LYS A 112 -9.47 19.80 -7.40
C LYS A 112 -9.60 18.58 -8.32
N THR A 113 -8.89 18.56 -9.44
CA THR A 113 -9.01 17.50 -10.45
C THR A 113 -7.65 17.11 -11.00
N ILE A 114 -7.42 15.80 -11.09
CA ILE A 114 -6.20 15.15 -11.55
C ILE A 114 -6.56 14.24 -12.71
N ASN A 115 -5.79 14.25 -13.80
CA ASN A 115 -6.01 13.41 -14.98
C ASN A 115 -5.14 12.15 -15.02
N ASN A 116 -4.03 12.16 -14.28
CA ASN A 116 -3.13 11.04 -14.14
C ASN A 116 -2.38 11.13 -12.80
N PHE A 117 -1.98 9.99 -12.28
CA PHE A 117 -1.02 9.96 -11.18
C PHE A 117 -0.16 8.70 -11.27
N SER A 118 0.99 8.78 -10.61
CA SER A 118 1.85 7.65 -10.34
C SER A 118 1.94 7.41 -8.84
N ALA A 119 2.07 6.15 -8.43
CA ALA A 119 2.16 5.76 -7.03
C ALA A 119 3.07 4.53 -6.88
N VAL A 120 3.47 4.24 -5.65
CA VAL A 120 4.26 3.07 -5.31
C VAL A 120 3.38 2.06 -4.58
N ILE A 121 3.40 0.81 -5.06
CA ILE A 121 2.79 -0.33 -4.38
C ILE A 121 3.88 -1.06 -3.60
N LEU A 122 3.79 -1.06 -2.27
CA LEU A 122 4.65 -1.82 -1.39
C LEU A 122 4.15 -3.25 -1.21
N SER A 123 5.11 -4.18 -1.23
CA SER A 123 4.86 -5.60 -1.05
C SER A 123 3.75 -6.10 -1.99
N PRO A 124 3.95 -5.96 -3.31
CA PRO A 124 2.97 -6.39 -4.32
C PRO A 124 2.88 -7.94 -4.37
N PRO A 125 1.85 -8.49 -5.05
CA PRO A 125 1.80 -9.92 -5.38
C PRO A 125 3.08 -10.37 -6.12
N PHE A 126 3.59 -11.56 -5.81
CA PHE A 126 4.90 -12.03 -6.31
C PHE A 126 4.92 -12.35 -7.81
N PHE A 127 3.77 -12.64 -8.42
CA PHE A 127 3.65 -13.09 -9.81
C PHE A 127 3.62 -11.95 -10.85
N LEU A 128 3.99 -10.73 -10.47
CA LEU A 128 4.06 -9.59 -11.39
C LEU A 128 5.33 -9.64 -12.26
N ASP A 129 5.47 -10.66 -13.11
CA ASP A 129 6.64 -10.79 -14.00
C ASP A 129 6.50 -9.98 -15.29
N LYS A 130 5.30 -9.47 -15.58
CA LYS A 130 4.97 -8.66 -16.75
C LYS A 130 4.13 -7.47 -16.33
N PRO A 131 4.20 -6.35 -17.07
CA PRO A 131 3.26 -5.25 -16.94
C PRO A 131 1.81 -5.75 -16.91
N ILE A 132 1.02 -5.27 -15.95
CA ILE A 132 -0.41 -5.55 -15.89
C ILE A 132 -1.17 -4.30 -16.27
N GLN A 133 -2.11 -4.48 -17.19
CA GLN A 133 -3.11 -3.47 -17.52
C GLN A 133 -4.44 -3.89 -16.93
N LEU A 134 -5.01 -3.04 -16.07
CA LEU A 134 -6.33 -3.22 -15.49
C LEU A 134 -7.21 -2.05 -15.91
N THR A 135 -8.42 -2.33 -16.37
CA THR A 135 -9.41 -1.30 -16.74
C THR A 135 -10.61 -1.45 -15.83
N GLU A 136 -10.97 -0.39 -15.12
CA GLU A 136 -12.15 -0.37 -14.24
C GLU A 136 -13.37 0.20 -14.97
N THR A 137 -13.17 1.28 -15.73
CA THR A 137 -14.19 1.87 -16.63
C THR A 137 -13.52 2.33 -17.93
N GLU A 138 -14.31 2.74 -18.93
CA GLU A 138 -13.79 3.30 -20.20
C GLU A 138 -12.80 4.46 -20.00
N THR A 139 -12.90 5.16 -18.87
CA THR A 139 -12.08 6.33 -18.55
C THR A 139 -11.09 6.09 -17.41
N LEU A 140 -11.07 4.92 -16.79
CA LEU A 140 -10.24 4.61 -15.63
C LEU A 140 -9.44 3.33 -15.88
N SER A 141 -8.13 3.50 -16.03
CA SER A 141 -7.19 2.41 -16.23
C SER A 141 -5.99 2.51 -15.29
N PHE A 142 -5.41 1.36 -15.01
CA PHE A 142 -4.25 1.18 -14.16
C PHE A 142 -3.21 0.33 -14.89
N GLU A 143 -1.98 0.83 -14.91
CA GLU A 143 -0.82 0.09 -15.36
C GLU A 143 0.08 -0.20 -14.14
N ILE A 144 0.35 -1.48 -13.87
CA ILE A 144 1.24 -1.91 -12.80
C ILE A 144 2.52 -2.46 -13.41
N LEU A 145 3.65 -1.82 -13.09
CA LEU A 145 4.98 -2.15 -13.60
C LEU A 145 5.86 -2.59 -12.43
N ARG A 146 6.57 -3.71 -12.62
CA ARG A 146 7.59 -4.12 -11.68
C ARG A 146 8.80 -3.19 -11.79
N PHE A 147 9.38 -2.84 -10.65
CA PHE A 147 10.68 -2.17 -10.63
C PHE A 147 11.78 -3.12 -11.14
N THR A 148 12.75 -2.55 -11.82
CA THR A 148 13.86 -3.25 -12.49
C THR A 148 15.03 -3.52 -11.56
N ALA A 149 15.17 -2.73 -10.49
CA ALA A 149 16.12 -2.87 -9.42
C ALA A 149 16.12 -4.29 -8.80
N LYS A 150 17.30 -4.87 -8.65
CA LYS A 150 17.54 -6.19 -8.09
C LYS A 150 17.18 -6.26 -6.61
N GLY A 151 16.00 -6.83 -6.33
CA GLY A 151 15.51 -7.04 -4.98
C GLY A 151 14.42 -6.04 -4.57
N ALA A 152 14.01 -5.17 -5.50
CA ALA A 152 12.85 -4.32 -5.32
C ALA A 152 11.60 -5.17 -5.00
N ASN A 153 11.03 -4.95 -3.82
CA ASN A 153 9.76 -5.54 -3.39
C ASN A 153 8.63 -4.49 -3.48
N ALA A 154 8.63 -3.75 -4.58
CA ALA A 154 7.66 -2.73 -4.88
C ALA A 154 7.36 -2.70 -6.38
N CYS A 155 6.24 -2.07 -6.73
CA CYS A 155 5.85 -1.83 -8.11
C CYS A 155 5.44 -0.37 -8.29
N LEU A 156 5.61 0.12 -9.50
CA LEU A 156 5.02 1.36 -9.95
C LEU A 156 3.57 1.11 -10.35
N LEU A 157 2.68 1.92 -9.82
CA LEU A 157 1.31 2.07 -10.31
C LEU A 157 1.23 3.36 -11.10
N LYS A 158 0.79 3.29 -12.35
CA LYS A 158 0.33 4.45 -13.11
C LYS A 158 -1.17 4.34 -13.28
N ALA A 159 -1.86 5.46 -13.07
CA ALA A 159 -3.30 5.52 -13.21
C ALA A 159 -3.66 6.64 -14.18
N GLN A 160 -4.58 6.34 -15.09
CA GLN A 160 -5.13 7.30 -16.03
C GLN A 160 -6.64 7.38 -15.81
N GLY A 161 -7.14 8.61 -15.68
CA GLY A 161 -8.54 8.88 -15.44
C GLY A 161 -8.77 10.18 -14.70
N ARG A 162 -10.03 10.54 -14.51
CA ARG A 162 -10.39 11.77 -13.79
C ARG A 162 -10.54 11.46 -12.30
N PHE A 163 -9.67 12.03 -11.48
CA PHE A 163 -9.67 11.87 -10.04
C PHE A 163 -9.95 13.20 -9.32
N GLU A 164 -10.72 13.12 -8.24
CA GLU A 164 -10.80 14.18 -7.25
C GLU A 164 -9.78 13.86 -6.15
N SER A 165 -8.86 14.78 -5.87
CA SER A 165 -7.77 14.59 -4.88
C SER A 165 -8.30 14.10 -3.53
N ALA A 166 -9.35 14.75 -3.01
CA ALA A 166 -10.01 14.40 -1.74
C ALA A 166 -10.65 12.99 -1.72
N LYS A 167 -10.89 12.37 -2.88
CA LYS A 167 -11.52 11.05 -3.01
C LYS A 167 -10.57 9.99 -3.56
N LEU A 168 -9.30 10.32 -3.78
CA LEU A 168 -8.36 9.45 -4.49
C LEU A 168 -8.29 8.04 -3.91
N PHE A 169 -8.14 7.92 -2.58
CA PHE A 169 -8.11 6.61 -1.91
C PHE A 169 -9.43 5.84 -2.00
N SER A 170 -10.56 6.55 -2.02
CA SER A 170 -11.86 5.91 -2.21
C SER A 170 -11.99 5.33 -3.62
N THR A 171 -11.48 6.04 -4.63
CA THR A 171 -11.40 5.56 -6.02
C THR A 171 -10.44 4.37 -6.12
N LEU A 172 -9.31 4.40 -5.41
CA LEU A 172 -8.35 3.29 -5.38
C LEU A 172 -8.78 2.09 -4.54
N SER A 173 -9.89 2.17 -3.80
CA SER A 173 -10.28 1.15 -2.82
C SER A 173 -10.48 -0.24 -3.46
N ASN A 174 -11.07 -0.28 -4.65
CA ASN A 174 -11.26 -1.54 -5.38
C ASN A 174 -9.91 -2.16 -5.79
N LEU A 175 -9.01 -1.35 -6.33
CA LEU A 175 -7.65 -1.79 -6.69
C LEU A 175 -6.88 -2.30 -5.47
N ILE A 176 -6.85 -1.54 -4.37
CA ILE A 176 -6.15 -1.94 -3.13
C ILE A 176 -6.71 -3.26 -2.58
N THR A 177 -8.03 -3.40 -2.58
CA THR A 177 -8.69 -4.62 -2.11
C THR A 177 -8.39 -5.80 -3.03
N PHE A 178 -8.36 -5.56 -4.35
CA PHE A 178 -7.99 -6.57 -5.33
C PHE A 178 -6.53 -7.03 -5.17
N MET A 179 -5.59 -6.10 -4.99
CA MET A 179 -4.19 -6.45 -4.73
C MET A 179 -4.02 -7.24 -3.43
N THR A 180 -4.80 -6.89 -2.40
CA THR A 180 -4.86 -7.64 -1.14
C THR A 180 -5.40 -9.06 -1.36
N PHE A 181 -6.44 -9.20 -2.18
CA PHE A 181 -7.03 -10.50 -2.56
C PHE A 181 -6.00 -11.36 -3.31
N LEU A 182 -5.33 -10.81 -4.31
CA LEU A 182 -4.29 -11.50 -5.07
C LEU A 182 -3.12 -11.95 -4.20
N LYS A 183 -2.68 -11.10 -3.27
CA LYS A 183 -1.53 -11.40 -2.41
C LYS A 183 -1.88 -12.32 -1.24
N GLY A 184 -3.10 -12.26 -0.71
CA GLY A 184 -3.47 -12.92 0.56
C GLY A 184 -2.96 -12.21 1.82
N SER A 185 -2.46 -10.98 1.68
CA SER A 185 -2.10 -10.07 2.77
C SER A 185 -2.21 -8.62 2.27
N HIS A 186 -2.16 -7.64 3.15
CA HIS A 186 -2.26 -6.23 2.75
C HIS A 186 -1.08 -5.80 1.88
N ALA A 187 -1.39 -5.13 0.77
CA ALA A 187 -0.43 -4.36 -0.03
C ALA A 187 -0.59 -2.88 0.34
N GLY A 188 0.53 -2.17 0.53
CA GLY A 188 0.52 -0.73 0.81
C GLY A 188 0.52 0.06 -0.49
N ILE A 189 -0.25 1.14 -0.57
CA ILE A 189 -0.13 2.13 -1.65
C ILE A 189 0.24 3.48 -1.04
N GLY A 190 1.18 4.17 -1.67
CA GLY A 190 1.68 5.43 -1.15
C GLY A 190 2.63 6.13 -2.10
N ASN A 191 3.25 7.19 -1.59
CA ASN A 191 4.11 8.09 -2.36
C ASN A 191 3.48 8.46 -3.71
N VAL A 192 2.27 9.03 -3.66
CA VAL A 192 1.52 9.38 -4.85
C VAL A 192 2.00 10.72 -5.37
N LEU A 193 2.21 10.81 -6.67
CA LEU A 193 2.49 12.05 -7.36
C LEU A 193 1.53 12.19 -8.56
N ALA A 194 0.77 13.27 -8.55
CA ALA A 194 -0.13 13.66 -9.62
C ALA A 194 0.35 14.97 -10.24
N LEU A 195 0.34 15.04 -11.56
CA LEU A 195 0.72 16.24 -12.32
C LEU A 195 -0.52 16.85 -12.97
N ASN A 196 -0.53 18.17 -13.11
CA ASN A 196 -1.53 18.88 -13.91
C ASN A 196 -1.12 18.86 -15.40
N ASP A 197 -1.94 19.47 -16.26
CA ASP A 197 -1.68 19.51 -17.70
C ASP A 197 -0.41 20.31 -18.05
N ASP A 198 0.04 21.20 -17.17
CA ASP A 198 1.27 21.99 -17.29
C ASP A 198 2.53 21.25 -16.77
N GLY A 199 2.37 20.02 -16.25
CA GLY A 199 3.45 19.21 -15.70
C GLY A 199 3.89 19.60 -14.28
N GLU A 200 3.18 20.51 -13.63
CA GLU A 200 3.40 20.88 -12.23
C GLU A 200 2.72 19.90 -11.28
N GLN A 201 3.25 19.78 -10.06
CA GLN A 201 2.67 18.91 -9.04
C GLN A 201 1.27 19.41 -8.63
N ALA A 202 0.26 18.66 -9.02
CA ALA A 202 -1.14 18.96 -8.75
C ALA A 202 -1.60 18.40 -7.40
N PHE A 203 -1.03 17.26 -7.00
CA PHE A 203 -1.31 16.60 -5.73
C PHE A 203 -0.19 15.61 -5.41
N GLY A 204 0.12 15.46 -4.12
CA GLY A 204 1.10 14.51 -3.62
C GLY A 204 0.63 13.84 -2.34
N LEU A 205 1.08 12.61 -2.13
CA LEU A 205 0.95 11.91 -0.85
C LEU A 205 2.33 11.43 -0.48
N LEU A 206 2.78 11.71 0.74
CA LEU A 206 4.05 11.24 1.28
C LEU A 206 3.81 10.10 2.27
N GLY A 207 4.57 9.02 2.12
CA GLY A 207 4.44 7.83 2.95
C GLY A 207 3.39 6.86 2.40
N PHE A 208 3.04 5.85 3.20
CA PHE A 208 2.27 4.71 2.72
C PHE A 208 1.06 4.38 3.59
N SER A 209 0.03 3.82 2.96
CA SER A 209 -1.05 3.19 3.72
C SER A 209 -0.52 2.01 4.56
N PRO A 210 -1.19 1.67 5.68
CA PRO A 210 -0.86 0.49 6.45
C PRO A 210 -0.76 -0.75 5.55
N ASN A 211 0.28 -1.54 5.78
CA ASN A 211 0.53 -2.80 5.09
C ASN A 211 0.98 -3.86 6.09
N ASP A 212 0.83 -5.14 5.72
CA ASP A 212 1.32 -6.23 6.55
C ASP A 212 2.85 -6.24 6.41
N ALA A 213 3.53 -5.56 7.35
CA ALA A 213 4.97 -5.21 7.33
C ALA A 213 5.97 -6.40 7.30
N PHE A 214 5.49 -7.63 7.09
CA PHE A 214 6.30 -8.83 6.95
C PHE A 214 6.71 -9.05 5.48
N ALA A 215 7.57 -8.20 4.93
CA ALA A 215 8.12 -8.46 3.60
C ALA A 215 9.50 -7.83 3.28
N PHE A 216 10.21 -7.29 4.27
CA PHE A 216 11.59 -6.81 4.04
C PHE A 216 12.67 -7.79 4.52
N GLY A 217 12.36 -8.63 5.52
CA GLY A 217 13.34 -9.59 6.07
C GLY A 217 13.30 -11.01 5.48
N ASP A 218 12.23 -11.39 4.79
CA ASP A 218 12.00 -12.78 4.37
C ASP A 218 11.47 -12.86 2.92
N VAL A 219 12.02 -12.03 2.02
CA VAL A 219 11.76 -12.06 0.56
C VAL A 219 11.90 -13.47 -0.05
N LYS A 220 12.61 -14.37 0.65
CA LYS A 220 12.84 -15.76 0.27
C LYS A 220 11.76 -16.74 0.75
N LYS A 221 10.94 -16.41 1.75
CA LYS A 221 9.81 -17.26 2.14
C LYS A 221 8.62 -16.90 1.29
N ARG A 222 8.52 -17.59 0.16
CA ARG A 222 7.33 -17.69 -0.66
C ARG A 222 6.16 -18.10 0.23
N ARG A 223 5.42 -17.13 0.78
CA ARG A 223 4.05 -17.39 1.21
C ARG A 223 3.31 -17.69 -0.07
N THR A 224 3.22 -18.97 -0.40
CA THR A 224 2.43 -19.46 -1.51
C THR A 224 1.00 -19.03 -1.18
N ASN A 225 0.58 -17.92 -1.79
CA ASN A 225 -0.82 -17.59 -1.93
C ASN A 225 -1.46 -18.68 -2.80
N TRP A 226 -2.79 -18.76 -2.79
CA TRP A 226 -3.49 -19.79 -3.54
C TRP A 226 -3.58 -19.47 -5.05
N PHE A 227 -2.85 -18.43 -5.51
CA PHE A 227 -2.82 -17.99 -6.89
C PHE A 227 -1.62 -18.57 -7.63
N ASP A 228 -1.91 -19.27 -8.73
CA ASP A 228 -0.89 -19.78 -9.66
C ASP A 228 -0.42 -18.65 -10.60
N ILE A 229 0.80 -18.76 -11.12
CA ILE A 229 1.38 -17.84 -12.09
C ILE A 229 0.56 -17.78 -13.39
N GLU A 230 -0.13 -18.87 -13.74
CA GLU A 230 -1.02 -18.95 -14.91
C GLU A 230 -2.20 -17.97 -14.82
N ILE A 231 -2.60 -17.58 -13.61
CA ILE A 231 -3.68 -16.61 -13.39
C ILE A 231 -3.28 -15.20 -13.86
N GLN A 232 -1.97 -14.91 -13.98
CA GLN A 232 -1.50 -13.60 -14.43
C GLN A 232 -2.10 -13.18 -15.78
N ASN A 233 -2.30 -14.13 -16.69
CA ASN A 233 -2.88 -13.89 -18.01
C ASN A 233 -4.39 -13.55 -17.96
N GLN A 234 -5.07 -13.86 -16.86
CA GLN A 234 -6.51 -13.66 -16.67
C GLN A 234 -6.81 -12.49 -15.70
N LEU A 235 -5.79 -11.76 -15.24
CA LEU A 235 -5.98 -10.75 -14.18
C LEU A 235 -6.90 -9.62 -14.58
N ALA A 236 -6.89 -9.20 -15.85
CA ALA A 236 -7.82 -8.18 -16.34
C ALA A 236 -9.28 -8.65 -16.24
N ASP A 237 -9.55 -9.89 -16.64
CA ASP A 237 -10.89 -10.48 -16.58
C ASP A 237 -11.34 -10.70 -15.13
N ILE A 238 -10.45 -11.18 -14.27
CA ILE A 238 -10.72 -11.36 -12.84
C ILE A 238 -10.96 -10.00 -12.17
N TYR A 239 -10.19 -8.97 -12.53
CA TYR A 239 -10.38 -7.64 -11.98
C TYR A 239 -11.73 -7.04 -12.38
N SER A 240 -12.12 -7.13 -13.64
CA SER A 240 -13.43 -6.64 -14.09
C SER A 240 -14.59 -7.36 -13.36
N GLY A 241 -14.51 -8.68 -13.21
CA GLY A 241 -15.46 -9.46 -12.42
C GLY A 241 -15.46 -9.08 -10.93
N PHE A 242 -14.29 -8.80 -10.37
CA PHE A 242 -14.13 -8.35 -8.99
C PHE A 242 -14.78 -6.99 -8.75
N VAL A 243 -14.53 -6.01 -9.62
CA VAL A 243 -15.15 -4.68 -9.56
C VAL A 243 -16.68 -4.81 -9.66
N ALA A 244 -17.19 -5.59 -10.61
CA ALA A 244 -18.62 -5.82 -10.77
C ALA A 244 -19.24 -6.47 -9.52
N ALA A 245 -18.53 -7.40 -8.88
CA ALA A 245 -18.97 -8.00 -7.62
C ALA A 245 -18.92 -7.01 -6.44
N MET A 246 -17.95 -6.10 -6.41
CA MET A 246 -17.85 -5.07 -5.37
C MET A 246 -18.92 -3.98 -5.49
N ALA A 247 -19.49 -3.77 -6.67
CA ALA A 247 -20.60 -2.82 -6.89
C ALA A 247 -21.94 -3.32 -6.30
N ASP A 248 -22.18 -4.64 -6.28
CA ASP A 248 -23.38 -5.25 -5.70
C ASP A 248 -23.21 -5.45 -4.19
N THR A 249 -24.16 -4.94 -3.41
CA THR A 249 -24.07 -4.95 -1.94
C THR A 249 -24.03 -6.37 -1.34
N ALA A 250 -24.78 -7.31 -1.92
CA ALA A 250 -24.81 -8.70 -1.46
C ALA A 250 -23.51 -9.43 -1.82
N LYS A 251 -23.07 -9.27 -3.08
CA LYS A 251 -21.78 -9.83 -3.57
C LYS A 251 -20.60 -9.28 -2.78
N ARG A 252 -20.54 -7.97 -2.58
CA ARG A 252 -19.48 -7.28 -1.83
C ARG A 252 -19.36 -7.82 -0.41
N ARG A 253 -20.47 -8.08 0.28
CA ARG A 253 -20.44 -8.61 1.66
C ARG A 253 -19.80 -9.99 1.70
N ALA A 254 -20.27 -10.91 0.86
CA ALA A 254 -19.72 -12.27 0.78
C ALA A 254 -18.25 -12.27 0.37
N LEU A 255 -17.89 -11.45 -0.61
CA LEU A 255 -16.52 -11.32 -1.11
C LEU A 255 -15.57 -10.79 -0.02
N ARG A 256 -15.96 -9.72 0.70
CA ARG A 256 -15.15 -9.19 1.82
C ARG A 256 -14.95 -10.20 2.94
N GLN A 257 -15.99 -10.94 3.31
CA GLN A 257 -15.89 -12.00 4.33
C GLN A 257 -14.93 -13.11 3.87
N THR A 258 -15.07 -13.55 2.63
CA THR A 258 -14.20 -14.57 2.02
C THR A 258 -12.74 -14.12 2.02
N ILE A 259 -12.46 -12.88 1.60
CA ILE A 259 -11.11 -12.30 1.62
C ILE A 259 -10.54 -12.24 3.04
N GLY A 260 -11.37 -11.89 4.03
CA GLY A 260 -10.96 -11.85 5.44
C GLY A 260 -10.45 -13.22 5.93
N PHE A 261 -11.23 -14.27 5.71
CA PHE A 261 -10.85 -15.63 6.11
C PHE A 261 -9.68 -16.18 5.28
N TYR A 262 -9.64 -15.86 3.98
CA TYR A 262 -8.52 -16.20 3.10
C TYR A 262 -7.18 -15.61 3.60
N ARG A 263 -7.20 -14.35 4.03
CA ARG A 263 -6.04 -13.69 4.62
C ARG A 263 -5.64 -14.31 5.95
N ALA A 264 -6.61 -14.58 6.83
CA ALA A 264 -6.36 -15.24 8.10
C ALA A 264 -5.70 -16.62 7.90
N SER A 265 -6.17 -17.39 6.90
CA SER A 265 -5.56 -18.66 6.50
C SER A 265 -4.12 -18.48 6.05
N THR A 266 -3.86 -17.49 5.20
CA THR A 266 -2.53 -17.20 4.67
C THR A 266 -1.55 -16.76 5.77
N MET A 267 -2.01 -15.96 6.73
CA MET A 267 -1.19 -15.50 7.87
C MET A 267 -0.91 -16.60 8.89
N ALA A 268 -1.90 -17.45 9.17
CA ALA A 268 -1.78 -18.52 10.18
C ALA A 268 -0.91 -19.69 9.71
N ARG A 269 -0.68 -19.85 8.40
CA ARG A 269 0.01 -21.00 7.82
C ARG A 269 1.36 -21.32 8.46
N ASP A 270 2.14 -20.29 8.79
CA ASP A 270 3.49 -20.46 9.36
C ASP A 270 3.46 -20.71 10.87
N SER A 271 2.34 -20.39 11.54
CA SER A 271 2.19 -20.48 13.01
C SER A 271 1.29 -21.63 13.49
N SER A 272 0.26 -22.01 12.73
CA SER A 272 -0.64 -23.14 12.99
C SER A 272 -1.34 -23.58 11.70
N VAL A 273 -1.07 -24.82 11.30
CA VAL A 273 -1.67 -25.41 10.10
C VAL A 273 -3.16 -25.65 10.30
N GLU A 274 -3.58 -26.04 11.51
CA GLU A 274 -4.98 -26.29 11.87
C GLU A 274 -5.82 -25.03 11.69
N MET A 275 -5.35 -23.90 12.23
CA MET A 275 -6.03 -22.61 12.07
C MET A 275 -6.04 -22.15 10.62
N ALA A 276 -4.96 -22.41 9.87
CA ALA A 276 -4.93 -22.10 8.45
C ALA A 276 -5.98 -22.90 7.65
N ILE A 277 -6.14 -24.20 7.97
CA ILE A 277 -7.15 -25.07 7.36
C ILE A 277 -8.56 -24.63 7.74
N ILE A 278 -8.83 -24.36 9.02
CA ILE A 278 -10.15 -23.89 9.49
C ILE A 278 -10.52 -22.60 8.75
N ALA A 279 -9.64 -21.60 8.72
CA ALA A 279 -9.90 -20.34 8.04
C ALA A 279 -10.11 -20.52 6.52
N ALA A 280 -9.37 -21.42 5.87
CA ALA A 280 -9.59 -21.74 4.45
C ALA A 280 -10.98 -22.37 4.21
N HIS A 281 -11.40 -23.31 5.08
CA HIS A 281 -12.73 -23.91 5.00
C HIS A 281 -13.84 -22.87 5.22
N THR A 282 -13.69 -21.98 6.20
CA THR A 282 -14.66 -20.90 6.43
C THR A 282 -14.74 -19.93 5.26
N ALA A 283 -13.62 -19.63 4.59
CA ALA A 283 -13.63 -18.84 3.36
C ALA A 283 -14.44 -19.52 2.25
N LEU A 284 -14.25 -20.84 2.07
CA LEU A 284 -15.01 -21.64 1.10
C LEU A 284 -16.49 -21.71 1.45
N GLU A 285 -16.84 -21.89 2.72
CA GLU A 285 -18.24 -21.90 3.16
C GLU A 285 -18.93 -20.56 2.87
N ALA A 286 -18.25 -19.43 3.14
CA ALA A 286 -18.77 -18.10 2.88
C ALA A 286 -19.10 -17.89 1.38
N ILE A 287 -18.20 -18.32 0.49
CA ILE A 287 -18.42 -18.17 -0.95
C ILE A 287 -19.47 -19.15 -1.49
N VAL A 288 -19.47 -20.41 -1.02
CA VAL A 288 -20.43 -21.43 -1.44
C VAL A 288 -21.84 -21.08 -1.00
N HIS A 289 -22.02 -20.62 0.24
CA HIS A 289 -23.32 -20.17 0.72
C HIS A 289 -23.88 -19.05 -0.16
N TYR A 290 -23.05 -18.06 -0.50
CA TYR A 290 -23.44 -17.00 -1.40
C TYR A 290 -23.83 -17.52 -2.79
N ILE A 291 -23.04 -18.42 -3.37
CA ILE A 291 -23.33 -19.03 -4.69
C ILE A 291 -24.67 -19.76 -4.66
N LEU A 292 -24.93 -20.57 -3.63
CA LEU A 292 -26.17 -21.34 -3.50
C LEU A 292 -27.39 -20.43 -3.31
N GLU A 293 -27.27 -19.36 -2.53
CA GLU A 293 -28.34 -18.36 -2.39
C GLU A 293 -28.62 -17.61 -3.69
N TYR A 294 -27.56 -17.25 -4.43
CA TYR A 294 -27.67 -16.56 -5.71
C TYR A 294 -28.36 -17.44 -6.77
N LEU A 295 -27.96 -18.71 -6.85
CA LEU A 295 -28.58 -19.69 -7.75
C LEU A 295 -30.04 -19.98 -7.38
N LYS A 296 -30.38 -20.07 -6.09
CA LYS A 296 -31.77 -20.27 -5.63
C LYS A 296 -32.69 -19.10 -5.95
N ARG A 297 -32.18 -17.86 -6.00
CA ARG A 297 -32.97 -16.65 -6.29
C ARG A 297 -33.22 -16.41 -7.79
N GLY A 298 -32.88 -17.37 -8.66
CA GLY A 298 -33.17 -17.28 -10.09
C GLY A 298 -32.31 -16.27 -10.85
N GLY A 299 -31.11 -15.96 -10.36
CA GLY A 299 -30.13 -15.17 -11.11
C GLY A 299 -29.75 -15.89 -12.41
N ARG A 300 -30.41 -15.54 -13.52
CA ARG A 300 -29.97 -16.00 -14.84
C ARG A 300 -28.57 -15.44 -15.08
N PRO A 301 -27.56 -16.26 -15.40
CA PRO A 301 -26.29 -15.73 -15.88
C PRO A 301 -26.58 -14.95 -17.17
N HIS A 302 -26.14 -13.70 -17.25
CA HIS A 302 -26.16 -12.99 -18.53
C HIS A 302 -25.38 -13.82 -19.54
N SER A 303 -26.11 -14.29 -20.56
CA SER A 303 -25.59 -15.00 -21.71
C SER A 303 -24.43 -14.21 -22.33
N GLY A 304 -23.21 -14.74 -22.22
CA GLY A 304 -22.02 -14.20 -22.89
C GLY A 304 -20.75 -14.18 -22.03
N GLN A 305 -20.85 -14.17 -20.70
CA GLN A 305 -19.67 -14.32 -19.85
C GLN A 305 -19.44 -15.81 -19.59
N ASN A 306 -18.54 -16.39 -20.38
CA ASN A 306 -17.95 -17.69 -20.10
C ASN A 306 -17.67 -17.82 -18.61
N ALA A 307 -18.13 -18.93 -18.05
CA ALA A 307 -17.88 -19.34 -16.69
C ALA A 307 -16.37 -19.33 -16.40
N CYS A 308 -15.86 -18.18 -15.97
CA CYS A 308 -14.64 -18.05 -15.18
C CYS A 308 -14.98 -18.28 -13.70
N LEU A 309 -15.94 -19.18 -13.45
CA LEU A 309 -16.12 -19.82 -12.15
C LEU A 309 -14.93 -20.76 -12.02
N MET A 310 -13.90 -20.27 -11.33
CA MET A 310 -12.78 -21.00 -10.76
C MET A 310 -12.81 -22.50 -11.11
N LYS A 311 -12.04 -22.88 -12.14
CA LYS A 311 -11.50 -24.24 -12.16
C LYS A 311 -10.63 -24.35 -10.91
N VAL A 312 -11.22 -24.85 -9.82
CA VAL A 312 -10.49 -25.36 -8.67
C VAL A 312 -9.54 -26.42 -9.25
N PRO A 313 -8.21 -26.22 -9.21
CA PRO A 313 -7.30 -27.26 -9.66
C PRO A 313 -7.62 -28.51 -8.84
N ALA A 314 -7.85 -29.62 -9.54
CA ALA A 314 -8.19 -30.89 -8.96
C ALA A 314 -7.21 -31.22 -7.82
N PHE A 315 -7.74 -31.20 -6.59
CA PHE A 315 -7.07 -31.78 -5.45
C PHE A 315 -6.86 -33.27 -5.75
N VAL A 316 -5.67 -33.78 -5.44
CA VAL A 316 -5.24 -35.19 -5.48
C VAL A 316 -4.76 -35.71 -6.85
N ARG A 317 -3.43 -35.70 -7.04
CA ARG A 317 -2.70 -36.95 -7.33
C ARG A 317 -1.41 -37.02 -6.52
N ASN A 318 -1.53 -37.75 -5.42
CA ASN A 318 -0.47 -38.51 -4.80
C ASN A 318 0.39 -39.20 -5.89
N LYS A 319 1.66 -38.85 -6.00
CA LYS A 319 2.71 -39.75 -6.51
C LYS A 319 3.81 -39.82 -5.46
N SER A 320 3.63 -40.77 -4.56
CA SER A 320 4.65 -41.73 -4.16
C SER A 320 6.10 -41.33 -4.45
N HIS A 321 6.78 -40.80 -3.44
CA HIS A 321 8.16 -41.21 -3.16
C HIS A 321 8.30 -41.46 -1.66
N ARG A 322 7.87 -42.66 -1.27
CA ARG A 322 8.55 -43.40 -0.20
C ARG A 322 9.57 -44.29 -0.88
N GLN A 323 10.84 -44.02 -0.62
CA GLN A 323 11.89 -44.95 -0.19
C GLN A 323 13.17 -44.10 -0.14
N ALA A 324 13.63 -43.68 1.04
CA ALA A 324 14.28 -44.43 2.13
C ALA A 324 15.79 -44.28 2.00
N PHE A 325 16.45 -43.90 3.11
CA PHE A 325 17.91 -43.90 3.34
C PHE A 325 18.81 -43.32 2.25
#